data_AF-A0A930FHG6-F1
#
_entry.id   AF-A0A930FHG6-F1
#
_cell.length_a   1.000
_cell.length_b   1.000
_cell.length_c   1.000
_cell.angle_alpha   90.00
_cell.angle_beta   90.00
_cell.angle_gamma   90.00
#
_symmetry.space_group_name_H-M   'P 1'
#
loop_
_entity.id
_entity.type
_entity.pdbx_description
1 polymer ?
#
loop_
_entity_poly.entity_id
_entity_poly.type
_entity_poly.pdbx_seq_one_letter_code
_entity_poly.pdbx_strand_id
1 'polypeptide(L)'
;MTTKKKVYLASFLAPMVIMFIAWAIDGFFPFGAKSLMAVDFNAQYIGLYAYFKHLFLNWDWSSFFYSFSKSIGGGMLGIWGFNLLSPFNFLFLFFSEENFQWIVPVVIALRYGTMGLTMTHFLVKRYDGLKKKAYLLPIVATIYALNGFNVSYQMNPIFYDGMIMLPLVL
;
A
#
# COMPACT_ATOMS: atom_id res chain seq x y z
N MET A 1 25.36 -7.46 -9.50
CA MET A 1 23.88 -7.61 -9.53
C MET A 1 23.41 -7.79 -10.98
N THR A 2 22.58 -8.80 -11.29
CA THR A 2 22.14 -9.09 -12.68
C THR A 2 21.22 -8.00 -13.24
N THR A 3 21.14 -7.85 -14.57
CA THR A 3 20.28 -6.84 -15.24
C THR A 3 18.82 -6.98 -14.80
N LYS A 4 18.31 -8.21 -14.69
CA LYS A 4 16.98 -8.48 -14.15
C LYS A 4 16.81 -7.90 -12.75
N LYS A 5 17.72 -8.19 -11.82
CA LYS A 5 17.66 -7.65 -10.45
C LYS A 5 17.70 -6.12 -10.43
N LYS A 6 18.54 -5.49 -11.28
CA LYS A 6 18.61 -4.02 -11.40
C LYS A 6 17.29 -3.41 -11.85
N VAL A 7 16.66 -3.98 -12.88
CA VAL A 7 15.38 -3.53 -13.40
C VAL A 7 14.29 -3.62 -12.32
N TYR A 8 14.12 -4.78 -11.69
CA TYR A 8 13.09 -4.94 -10.66
C TYR A 8 13.32 -4.02 -9.45
N LEU A 9 14.57 -3.87 -9.00
CA LEU A 9 14.90 -2.96 -7.91
C LEU A 9 14.62 -1.50 -8.28
N ALA A 10 14.98 -1.08 -9.49
CA ALA A 10 14.69 0.26 -9.98
C ALA A 10 13.18 0.51 -10.07
N SER A 11 12.41 -0.45 -10.58
CA SER A 11 10.94 -0.34 -10.66
C SER A 11 10.26 -0.27 -9.30
N PHE A 12 10.85 -0.90 -8.27
CA PHE A 12 10.36 -0.82 -6.90
C PHE A 12 10.71 0.52 -6.25
N LEU A 13 11.97 0.94 -6.34
CA LEU A 13 12.46 2.12 -5.62
C LEU A 13 12.10 3.44 -6.29
N ALA A 14 12.06 3.51 -7.63
CA ALA A 14 11.80 4.75 -8.33
C ALA A 14 10.47 5.43 -7.92
N PRO A 15 9.31 4.75 -7.96
CA PRO A 15 8.05 5.39 -7.53
C PRO A 15 8.05 5.75 -6.05
N MET A 16 8.69 4.94 -5.20
CA MET A 16 8.82 5.24 -3.76
C MET A 16 9.60 6.53 -3.52
N VAL A 17 10.79 6.66 -4.14
CA VAL A 17 11.65 7.83 -4.00
C VAL A 17 10.95 9.08 -4.50
N ILE A 18 10.26 9.00 -5.64
CA ILE A 18 9.51 10.14 -6.19
C ILE A 18 8.39 10.56 -5.22
N MET A 19 7.64 9.62 -4.65
CA MET A 19 6.60 9.95 -3.67
C MET A 19 7.16 10.54 -2.38
N PHE A 20 8.29 10.02 -1.87
CA PHE A 20 8.94 10.62 -0.70
C PHE A 20 9.40 12.06 -0.97
N ILE A 21 9.94 12.34 -2.15
CA ILE A 21 10.31 13.70 -2.56
C ILE A 21 9.06 14.59 -2.67
N ALA A 22 7.98 14.10 -3.28
CA ALA A 22 6.73 14.84 -3.40
C ALA A 22 6.15 15.19 -2.02
N TRP A 23 6.07 14.21 -1.11
CA TRP A 23 5.63 14.44 0.26
C TRP A 23 6.53 15.42 1.03
N ALA A 24 7.84 15.38 0.80
CA ALA A 24 8.78 16.33 1.40
C ALA A 24 8.52 17.76 0.90
N ILE A 25 8.31 17.95 -0.40
CA ILE A 25 8.00 19.27 -1.00
C ILE A 25 6.66 19.80 -0.48
N ASP A 26 5.65 18.94 -0.38
CA ASP A 26 4.30 19.33 0.04
C ASP A 26 4.17 19.49 1.56
N GLY A 27 5.20 19.14 2.34
CA GLY A 27 5.23 19.26 3.80
C GLY A 27 4.40 18.20 4.53
N PHE A 28 4.30 17.00 3.98
CA PHE A 28 3.69 15.85 4.65
C PHE A 28 4.66 15.17 5.62
N PHE A 29 4.11 14.62 6.69
CA PHE A 29 4.83 13.83 7.69
C PHE A 29 5.56 12.65 7.03
N PRO A 30 6.83 12.36 7.38
CA PRO A 30 7.59 12.95 8.50
C PRO A 30 8.34 14.26 8.19
N PHE A 31 8.25 14.79 6.97
CA PHE A 31 9.04 15.96 6.55
C PHE A 31 8.39 17.30 6.88
N GLY A 32 7.08 17.30 7.16
CA GLY A 32 6.34 18.48 7.58
C GLY A 32 5.14 18.14 8.46
N ALA A 33 4.30 19.13 8.72
CA ALA A 33 3.20 19.05 9.68
C ALA A 33 1.91 18.42 9.11
N LYS A 34 1.78 18.29 7.78
CA LYS A 34 0.56 17.72 7.18
C LYS A 34 0.54 16.19 7.34
N SER A 35 -0.60 15.63 7.71
CA SER A 35 -0.74 14.17 7.86
C SER A 35 -1.26 13.52 6.59
N LEU A 36 -0.72 12.35 6.24
CA LEU A 36 -1.31 11.45 5.23
C LEU A 36 -2.54 10.69 5.78
N MET A 37 -2.74 10.70 7.11
CA MET A 37 -3.96 10.19 7.73
C MET A 37 -5.03 11.28 7.68
N ALA A 38 -5.66 11.46 6.52
CA ALA A 38 -6.80 12.36 6.36
C ALA A 38 -7.93 11.67 5.59
N VAL A 39 -9.10 12.32 5.59
CA VAL A 39 -10.33 11.83 4.95
C VAL A 39 -10.62 10.38 5.40
N ASP A 40 -10.77 9.44 4.46
CA ASP A 40 -11.14 8.07 4.74
C ASP A 40 -10.05 7.33 5.52
N PHE A 41 -8.77 7.63 5.27
CA PHE A 41 -7.64 7.02 6.00
C PHE A 41 -7.83 7.19 7.51
N ASN A 42 -8.12 8.42 7.93
CA ASN A 42 -8.33 8.74 9.33
C ASN A 42 -9.70 8.28 9.85
N ALA A 43 -10.77 8.53 9.08
CA ALA A 43 -12.14 8.29 9.53
C ALA A 43 -12.50 6.80 9.62
N GLN A 44 -11.88 5.95 8.78
CA GLN A 44 -12.24 4.54 8.66
C GLN A 44 -11.05 3.62 8.94
N TYR A 45 -9.92 3.82 8.25
CA TYR A 45 -8.86 2.80 8.24
C TYR A 45 -8.06 2.73 9.53
N ILE A 46 -7.74 3.87 10.16
CA ILE A 46 -6.98 3.89 11.43
C ILE A 46 -7.69 3.09 12.53
N GLY A 47 -9.00 3.29 12.71
CA GLY A 47 -9.79 2.52 13.68
C GLY A 47 -9.83 1.03 13.34
N LEU A 48 -9.94 0.68 12.06
CA LEU A 48 -9.89 -0.71 11.61
C LEU A 48 -8.52 -1.36 11.84
N TYR A 49 -7.42 -0.62 11.68
CA TYR A 49 -6.07 -1.13 11.93
C TYR A 49 -5.77 -1.30 13.42
N ALA A 50 -6.29 -0.40 14.27
CA ALA A 50 -6.27 -0.58 15.72
C ALA A 50 -7.06 -1.83 16.13
N TYR A 51 -8.27 -2.01 15.58
CA TYR A 51 -9.07 -3.21 15.80
C TYR A 51 -8.33 -4.49 15.37
N PHE A 52 -7.77 -4.50 14.17
CA PHE A 52 -6.96 -5.61 13.65
C PHE A 52 -5.83 -5.93 14.62
N LYS A 53 -5.11 -4.91 15.10
CA LYS A 53 -4.03 -5.08 16.06
C LYS A 53 -4.50 -5.69 17.38
N HIS A 54 -5.56 -5.15 17.98
CA HIS A 54 -6.10 -5.70 19.24
C HIS A 54 -6.52 -7.16 19.09
N LEU A 55 -7.16 -7.51 17.97
CA LEU A 55 -7.58 -8.89 17.72
C LEU A 55 -6.39 -9.85 17.68
N PHE A 56 -5.32 -9.50 16.97
CA PHE A 56 -4.13 -10.34 16.86
C PHE A 56 -3.31 -10.40 18.16
N LEU A 57 -3.21 -9.29 18.90
CA LEU A 57 -2.44 -9.25 20.16
C LEU A 57 -3.17 -9.94 21.32
N ASN A 58 -4.51 -9.85 21.36
CA ASN A 58 -5.32 -10.43 22.42
C ASN A 58 -5.85 -11.83 22.10
N TRP A 59 -5.53 -12.37 20.92
CA TRP A 59 -6.01 -13.68 20.44
C TRP A 59 -7.54 -13.80 20.43
N ASP A 60 -8.26 -12.70 20.20
CA ASP A 60 -9.72 -12.66 20.22
C ASP A 60 -10.32 -13.06 18.86
N TRP A 61 -10.33 -14.36 18.59
CA TRP A 61 -10.93 -14.93 17.38
C TRP A 61 -12.47 -14.92 17.40
N SER A 62 -13.09 -14.63 18.54
CA SER A 62 -14.56 -14.51 18.61
C SER A 62 -15.04 -13.27 17.87
N SER A 63 -14.30 -12.17 18.05
CA SER A 63 -14.51 -10.90 17.34
C SER A 63 -14.17 -11.00 15.84
N PHE A 64 -13.47 -12.04 15.39
CA PHE A 64 -13.11 -12.23 13.99
C PHE A 64 -14.34 -12.35 13.08
N PHE A 65 -15.38 -13.06 13.52
CA PHE A 65 -16.60 -13.28 12.73
C PHE A 65 -17.69 -12.24 12.99
N TYR A 66 -17.84 -11.80 14.24
CA TYR A 66 -18.86 -10.87 14.67
C TYR A 66 -18.30 -9.91 15.70
N SER A 67 -18.51 -8.61 15.54
CA SER A 67 -18.07 -7.61 16.51
C SER A 67 -19.27 -6.85 17.06
N PHE A 68 -19.40 -6.82 18.39
CA PHE A 68 -20.36 -5.97 19.09
C PHE A 68 -19.95 -4.49 19.05
N SER A 69 -18.65 -4.21 18.88
CA SER A 69 -18.11 -2.85 18.78
C SER A 69 -18.36 -2.20 17.41
N LYS A 70 -18.91 -2.95 16.45
CA LYS A 70 -19.28 -2.45 15.12
C LYS A 70 -20.67 -1.81 15.17
N SER A 71 -20.78 -0.51 15.37
CA SER A 71 -22.06 0.24 15.41
C SER A 71 -23.14 -0.45 16.28
N ILE A 72 -24.11 -1.16 15.69
CA ILE A 72 -25.17 -1.90 16.40
C ILE A 72 -24.86 -3.41 16.59
N GLY A 73 -23.61 -3.79 16.39
CA GLY A 73 -23.16 -5.17 16.24
C GLY A 73 -23.32 -5.68 14.80
N GLY A 74 -22.39 -6.51 14.33
CA GLY A 74 -22.55 -7.14 13.02
C GLY A 74 -21.40 -8.04 12.58
N GLY A 75 -21.65 -8.74 11.46
CA GLY A 75 -20.65 -9.59 10.81
C GLY A 75 -19.44 -8.83 10.29
N MET A 76 -18.26 -9.43 10.42
CA MET A 76 -16.96 -8.80 10.13
C MET A 76 -16.31 -9.29 8.83
N LEU A 77 -16.73 -10.43 8.26
CA LEU A 77 -16.09 -11.03 7.08
C LEU A 77 -15.98 -10.07 5.88
N GLY A 78 -17.00 -9.25 5.64
CA GLY A 78 -16.96 -8.23 4.58
C GLY A 78 -15.91 -7.14 4.85
N ILE A 79 -15.75 -6.72 6.11
CA ILE A 79 -14.73 -5.74 6.52
C ILE A 79 -13.33 -6.35 6.38
N TRP A 80 -13.19 -7.63 6.70
CA TRP A 80 -11.94 -8.37 6.49
C TRP A 80 -11.52 -8.35 5.03
N GLY A 81 -12.39 -8.84 4.15
CA GLY A 81 -12.12 -8.90 2.71
C GLY A 81 -11.85 -7.54 2.09
N PHE A 82 -12.61 -6.51 2.50
CA PHE A 82 -12.52 -5.20 1.89
C PHE A 82 -11.38 -4.34 2.42
N ASN A 83 -11.05 -4.40 3.73
CA ASN A 83 -10.14 -3.43 4.36
C ASN A 83 -8.92 -4.02 5.05
N LEU A 84 -9.00 -5.26 5.57
CA LEU A 84 -8.03 -5.75 6.55
C LEU A 84 -7.06 -6.81 6.02
N LEU A 85 -7.46 -7.63 5.05
CA LEU A 85 -6.65 -8.77 4.58
C LEU A 85 -5.43 -8.39 3.72
N SER A 86 -5.17 -7.09 3.52
CA SER A 86 -3.97 -6.64 2.82
C SER A 86 -2.70 -7.02 3.59
N PRO A 87 -1.68 -7.62 2.93
CA PRO A 87 -0.44 -8.02 3.59
C PRO A 87 0.30 -6.83 4.21
N PHE A 88 0.13 -5.62 3.66
CA PHE A 88 0.75 -4.42 4.21
C PHE A 88 0.16 -4.00 5.56
N ASN A 89 -1.06 -4.42 5.88
CA ASN A 89 -1.72 -4.06 7.14
C ASN A 89 -1.07 -4.75 8.35
N PHE A 90 -0.41 -5.89 8.14
CA PHE A 90 0.38 -6.56 9.19
C PHE A 90 1.52 -5.68 9.71
N LEU A 91 1.99 -4.70 8.94
CA LEU A 91 3.02 -3.77 9.40
C LEU A 91 2.55 -2.91 10.58
N PHE A 92 1.23 -2.63 10.69
CA PHE A 92 0.67 -1.88 11.81
C PHE A 92 0.75 -2.64 13.14
N LEU A 93 0.92 -3.97 13.12
CA LEU A 93 1.08 -4.77 14.35
C LEU A 93 2.36 -4.41 15.12
N PHE A 94 3.39 -3.94 14.41
CA PHE A 94 4.70 -3.62 15.00
C PHE A 94 4.79 -2.20 15.58
N PHE A 95 3.75 -1.38 15.44
CA PHE A 95 3.74 0.01 15.89
C PHE A 95 2.66 0.23 16.95
N SER A 96 2.92 1.07 17.95
CA SER A 96 1.86 1.57 18.84
C SER A 96 0.87 2.43 18.04
N GLU A 97 -0.39 2.46 18.46
CA GLU A 97 -1.45 3.21 17.76
C GLU A 97 -1.14 4.70 17.66
N GLU A 98 -0.55 5.27 18.71
CA GLU A 98 -0.03 6.65 18.75
C GLU A 98 1.03 6.92 17.67
N ASN A 99 1.75 5.88 17.25
CA ASN A 99 2.81 5.94 16.25
C ASN A 99 2.34 5.52 14.85
N PHE A 100 1.03 5.36 14.60
CA PHE A 100 0.53 5.01 13.26
C PHE A 100 0.90 6.05 12.20
N GLN A 101 1.03 7.32 12.57
CA GLN A 101 1.53 8.37 11.67
C GLN A 101 2.90 8.05 11.05
N TRP A 102 3.77 7.28 11.73
CA TRP A 102 5.09 6.88 11.22
C TRP A 102 5.03 5.76 10.20
N ILE A 103 4.13 4.80 10.38
CA ILE A 103 4.05 3.63 9.51
C ILE A 103 3.20 3.89 8.25
N VAL A 104 2.27 4.85 8.30
CA VAL A 104 1.39 5.19 7.17
C VAL A 104 2.16 5.59 5.90
N PRO A 105 3.10 6.56 5.93
CA PRO A 105 3.89 6.92 4.74
C PRO A 105 4.67 5.73 4.18
N VAL A 106 5.24 4.89 5.06
CA VAL A 106 6.01 3.70 4.68
C VAL A 106 5.11 2.69 3.98
N VAL A 107 3.94 2.42 4.54
CA VAL A 107 2.96 1.48 4.00
C VAL A 107 2.43 1.94 2.63
N ILE A 108 2.16 3.24 2.46
CA ILE A 108 1.74 3.80 1.17
C ILE A 108 2.89 3.70 0.16
N ALA A 109 4.12 4.05 0.54
CA ALA A 109 5.28 3.94 -0.33
C ALA A 109 5.55 2.49 -0.78
N LEU A 110 5.48 1.52 0.14
CA LEU A 110 5.64 0.11 -0.17
C LEU A 110 4.61 -0.39 -1.20
N ARG A 111 3.38 0.12 -1.14
CA ARG A 111 2.36 -0.20 -2.13
C ARG A 111 2.71 0.37 -3.51
N TYR A 112 3.16 1.63 -3.61
CA TYR A 112 3.68 2.19 -4.86
C TYR A 112 4.84 1.38 -5.44
N GLY A 113 5.79 0.98 -4.60
CA GLY A 113 6.89 0.12 -5.02
C GLY A 113 6.39 -1.23 -5.54
N THR A 114 5.44 -1.84 -4.83
CA THR A 114 4.86 -3.12 -5.24
C THR A 114 4.10 -3.02 -6.56
N MET A 115 3.36 -1.92 -6.81
CA MET A 115 2.74 -1.67 -8.13
C MET A 115 3.80 -1.62 -9.24
N GLY A 116 4.94 -0.97 -8.99
CA GLY A 116 6.05 -0.94 -9.93
C GLY A 116 6.64 -2.34 -10.19
N LEU A 117 6.74 -3.18 -9.14
CA LEU A 117 7.19 -4.56 -9.26
C LEU A 117 6.23 -5.42 -10.08
N THR A 118 4.93 -5.37 -9.81
CA THR A 118 3.95 -6.21 -10.51
C THR A 118 3.83 -5.80 -11.97
N MET A 119 3.79 -4.49 -12.26
CA MET A 119 3.80 -3.99 -13.64
C MET A 119 5.07 -4.40 -14.40
N THR A 120 6.23 -4.30 -13.76
CA THR A 120 7.49 -4.78 -14.36
C THR A 120 7.42 -6.28 -14.61
N HIS A 121 6.91 -7.06 -13.66
CA HIS A 121 6.77 -8.50 -13.81
C HIS A 121 5.92 -8.87 -15.03
N PHE A 122 4.76 -8.22 -15.17
CA PHE A 122 3.89 -8.35 -16.32
C PHE A 122 4.62 -8.04 -17.63
N LEU A 123 5.29 -6.88 -17.73
CA LEU A 123 6.00 -6.48 -18.95
C LEU A 123 7.14 -7.42 -19.33
N VAL A 124 7.84 -7.97 -18.34
CA VAL A 124 8.90 -8.96 -18.55
C VAL A 124 8.34 -10.26 -19.10
N LYS A 125 7.23 -10.75 -18.53
CA LYS A 125 6.63 -12.04 -18.89
C LYS A 125 5.85 -11.99 -20.20
N ARG A 126 5.03 -10.97 -20.39
CA ARG A 126 4.11 -10.86 -21.54
C ARG A 126 4.78 -10.40 -22.82
N TYR A 127 5.86 -9.61 -22.72
CA TYR A 127 6.47 -8.94 -23.88
C TYR A 127 7.98 -9.18 -24.06
N ASP A 128 8.59 -10.10 -23.30
CA ASP A 128 10.05 -10.32 -23.26
C ASP A 128 10.84 -9.02 -22.99
N GLY A 129 10.28 -8.14 -22.13
CA GLY A 129 10.80 -6.78 -21.94
C GLY A 129 12.28 -6.69 -21.60
N LEU A 130 12.83 -7.68 -20.87
CA LEU A 130 14.25 -7.74 -20.52
C LEU A 130 15.18 -7.92 -21.73
N LYS A 131 14.73 -8.63 -22.77
CA LYS A 131 15.55 -8.88 -23.98
C LYS A 131 15.49 -7.69 -24.94
N LYS A 132 14.33 -7.04 -25.04
CA LYS A 132 14.09 -5.97 -26.01
C LYS A 132 14.60 -4.63 -25.51
N LYS A 133 14.04 -4.13 -24.40
CA LYS A 133 14.26 -2.75 -23.90
C LYS A 133 14.21 -2.72 -22.38
N ALA A 134 15.19 -3.34 -21.73
CA ALA A 134 15.24 -3.46 -20.27
C ALA A 134 15.18 -2.12 -19.53
N TYR A 135 15.77 -1.05 -20.10
CA TYR A 135 15.80 0.29 -19.51
C TYR A 135 14.43 1.00 -19.48
N LEU A 136 13.49 0.62 -20.36
CA LEU A 136 12.15 1.22 -20.37
C LEU A 136 11.25 0.65 -19.27
N LEU A 137 11.55 -0.55 -18.77
CA LEU A 137 10.68 -1.24 -17.82
C LEU A 137 10.47 -0.44 -16.52
N PRO A 138 11.51 0.08 -15.84
CA PRO A 138 11.31 0.90 -14.65
C PRO A 138 10.55 2.19 -14.94
N ILE A 139 10.74 2.78 -16.13
CA ILE A 139 10.07 4.03 -16.54
C ILE A 139 8.57 3.78 -16.67
N VAL A 140 8.17 2.77 -17.44
CA VAL A 140 6.75 2.42 -17.64
C VAL A 140 6.10 1.98 -16.32
N ALA A 141 6.81 1.18 -15.52
CA ALA A 141 6.34 0.76 -14.21
C ALA A 141 6.13 1.94 -13.25
N THR A 142 7.01 2.93 -13.29
CA THR A 142 6.89 4.16 -12.49
C THR A 142 5.71 5.01 -12.93
N ILE A 143 5.50 5.18 -14.25
CA ILE A 143 4.33 5.90 -14.79
C ILE A 143 3.04 5.20 -14.36
N TYR A 144 3.00 3.87 -14.41
CA TYR A 144 1.86 3.10 -13.94
C TYR A 144 1.61 3.32 -12.45
N ALA A 145 2.64 3.18 -11.61
CA ALA A 145 2.52 3.35 -10.17
C ALA A 145 2.10 4.78 -9.79
N LEU A 146 2.64 5.80 -10.46
CA LEU A 146 2.41 7.23 -10.17
C LEU A 146 1.31 7.87 -11.03
N ASN A 147 0.39 7.08 -11.57
CA ASN A 147 -0.72 7.65 -12.32
C ASN A 147 -1.60 8.55 -11.42
N GLY A 148 -2.34 9.48 -12.02
CA GLY A 148 -3.14 10.47 -11.28
C GLY A 148 -4.20 9.87 -10.37
N PHE A 149 -4.76 8.70 -10.72
CA PHE A 149 -5.69 7.99 -9.85
C PHE A 149 -5.00 7.54 -8.57
N ASN A 150 -3.84 6.89 -8.65
CA ASN A 150 -3.10 6.44 -7.48
C ASN A 150 -2.74 7.62 -6.58
N VAL A 151 -2.15 8.69 -7.13
CA VAL A 151 -1.77 9.88 -6.36
C VAL A 151 -2.96 10.54 -5.67
N SER A 152 -4.12 10.64 -6.34
CA SER A 152 -5.31 11.26 -5.76
C SER A 152 -5.95 10.40 -4.66
N TYR A 153 -5.91 9.08 -4.81
CA TYR A 153 -6.54 8.13 -3.90
C TYR A 153 -5.58 7.50 -2.89
N GLN A 154 -4.42 8.12 -2.62
CA GLN A 154 -3.44 7.62 -1.65
C GLN A 154 -3.99 7.45 -0.21
N MET A 155 -5.09 8.14 0.09
CA MET A 155 -5.79 8.06 1.38
C MET A 155 -6.72 6.83 1.47
N ASN A 156 -6.82 6.03 0.41
CA ASN A 156 -7.70 4.88 0.29
C ASN A 156 -6.91 3.61 -0.10
N PRO A 157 -6.33 2.90 0.89
CA PRO A 157 -5.44 1.75 0.67
C PRO A 157 -6.03 0.61 -0.17
N ILE A 158 -7.35 0.44 -0.15
CA ILE A 158 -8.04 -0.64 -0.88
C ILE A 158 -7.82 -0.56 -2.40
N PHE A 159 -7.78 0.66 -2.95
CA PHE A 159 -7.60 0.85 -4.38
C PHE A 159 -6.19 0.48 -4.81
N TYR A 160 -5.22 0.67 -3.91
CA TYR A 160 -3.83 0.34 -4.18
C TYR A 160 -3.62 -1.16 -4.28
N ASP A 161 -4.29 -1.94 -3.45
CA ASP A 161 -4.20 -3.40 -3.53
C ASP A 161 -4.79 -3.90 -4.85
N GLY A 162 -5.88 -3.30 -5.33
CA GLY A 162 -6.41 -3.56 -6.68
C GLY A 162 -5.40 -3.23 -7.79
N MET A 163 -4.70 -2.10 -7.68
CA MET A 163 -3.67 -1.69 -8.64
C MET A 163 -2.40 -2.55 -8.57
N ILE A 164 -2.06 -3.11 -7.42
CA ILE A 164 -1.00 -4.11 -7.30
C ILE A 164 -1.38 -5.39 -8.04
N MET A 165 -2.63 -5.84 -7.88
CA MET A 165 -3.14 -7.08 -8.45
C MET A 165 -3.38 -7.02 -9.96
N LEU A 166 -3.78 -5.85 -10.49
CA LEU A 166 -4.16 -5.71 -11.91
C LEU A 166 -3.11 -6.26 -12.89
N PRO A 167 -1.81 -5.90 -12.83
CA PRO A 167 -0.82 -6.47 -13.74
C PRO A 167 -0.57 -7.97 -13.57
N LEU A 168 -0.90 -8.55 -12.40
CA LEU A 168 -0.72 -9.98 -12.15
C LEU A 168 -1.83 -10.83 -12.78
N VAL A 169 -3.00 -10.24 -13.02
CA VAL A 169 -4.15 -10.93 -13.63
C VAL A 169 -4.16 -10.79 -15.16
N LEU A 170 -3.42 -9.81 -15.71
CA LEU A 170 -3.22 -9.59 -17.14
C LEU A 170 -2.12 -10.48 -17.74
#